data_AF-A0A932FQC7-F1
#
_entry.id   AF-A0A932FQC7-F1
#
_cell.length_a   1.000
_cell.length_b   1.000
_cell.length_c   1.000
_cell.angle_alpha   90.00
_cell.angle_beta   90.00
_cell.angle_gamma   90.00
#
_symmetry.space_group_name_H-M   'P 1'
#
loop_
_entity.id
_entity.type
_entity.pdbx_description
1 polymer ?
#
loop_
_entity_poly.entity_id
_entity_poly.type
_entity_poly.pdbx_seq_one_letter_code
_entity_poly.pdbx_strand_id
1 'polypeptide(L)' 'MSDEGTGGEVCAVCGKPAEGERGFSHLYHGGRRFPLCCPMCLQLFQRAPDRFARGENPKTLVEELLDELKWRDSGR' A
#
# COMPACT_ATOMS: atom_id res chain seq x y z
N MET A 1 -22.04 22.44 6.93
CA MET A 1 -22.06 21.61 5.70
C MET A 1 -20.76 20.84 5.72
N SER A 2 -20.78 19.71 6.43
CA SER A 2 -20.66 18.35 5.87
C SER A 2 -19.18 17.94 5.97
N ASP A 3 -18.83 17.00 6.85
CA ASP A 3 -18.51 15.61 6.47
C ASP A 3 -17.48 15.62 5.32
N GLU A 4 -16.26 15.09 5.42
CA GLU A 4 -15.95 13.68 5.71
C GLU A 4 -14.44 13.57 6.04
N GLY A 5 -14.08 12.61 6.89
CA GLY A 5 -12.70 12.39 7.33
C GLY A 5 -11.72 12.24 6.16
N THR A 6 -10.70 13.11 6.13
CA THR A 6 -9.48 12.92 5.35
C THR A 6 -8.69 11.75 5.94
N GLY A 7 -9.18 10.53 5.72
CA GLY A 7 -8.34 9.35 5.78
C GLY A 7 -7.35 9.47 4.63
N GLY A 8 -6.18 10.04 4.88
CA GLY A 8 -5.17 10.29 3.86
C GLY A 8 -4.95 9.05 3.00
N GLU A 9 -5.04 9.21 1.68
CA GLU A 9 -4.90 8.08 0.77
C GLU A 9 -3.49 7.49 0.88
N VAL A 10 -3.39 6.17 1.00
CA VAL A 10 -2.11 5.46 1.16
C VAL A 10 -1.71 4.81 -0.15
N CYS A 11 -0.48 5.05 -0.60
CA CYS A 11 0.07 4.49 -1.82
C CYS A 11 -0.05 2.96 -1.83
N ALA A 12 -0.74 2.41 -2.84
CA ALA A 12 -1.00 0.98 -2.97
C ALA A 12 0.27 0.13 -3.16
N VAL A 13 1.41 0.76 -3.50
CA VAL A 13 2.69 0.08 -3.73
C VAL A 13 3.59 0.14 -2.50
N CYS A 14 3.81 1.33 -1.94
CA CYS A 14 4.82 1.53 -0.90
C CYS A 14 4.26 1.82 0.49
N GLY A 15 2.94 1.92 0.64
CA GLY A 15 2.30 2.16 1.95
C GLY A 15 2.51 3.58 2.52
N LYS A 16 3.14 4.50 1.78
CA LYS A 16 3.33 5.89 2.21
C LYS A 16 2.07 6.73 1.93
N PRO A 17 1.85 7.83 2.68
CA PRO A 17 0.85 8.82 2.32
C PRO A 17 1.03 9.24 0.85
N ALA A 18 -0.04 9.15 0.08
CA ALA A 18 -0.06 9.52 -1.32
C ALA A 18 -0.29 11.03 -1.50
N GLU A 19 -0.89 11.67 -0.49
CA GLU A 19 -0.90 13.13 -0.31
C GLU A 19 0.37 13.55 0.41
N GLY A 20 1.24 14.30 -0.27
CA GLY A 20 2.49 14.74 0.35
C GLY A 20 3.26 15.73 -0.49
N GLU A 21 3.59 15.42 -1.74
CA GLU A 21 4.48 16.28 -2.53
C GLU A 21 4.34 15.94 -4.02
N ARG A 22 3.89 16.90 -4.83
CA ARG A 22 3.86 16.96 -6.30
C ARG A 22 4.17 15.62 -7.02
N GLY A 23 3.12 14.89 -7.42
CA GLY A 23 3.28 13.63 -8.16
C GLY A 23 2.23 12.56 -7.87
N PHE A 24 1.11 12.95 -7.24
CA PHE A 24 0.00 12.08 -6.92
C PHE A 24 -0.78 11.68 -8.18
N SER A 25 -1.02 10.39 -8.35
CA SER A 25 -1.86 9.87 -9.43
C SER A 25 -2.75 8.74 -8.92
N HIS A 26 -3.93 8.62 -9.53
CA HIS A 26 -4.80 7.47 -9.34
C HIS A 26 -4.78 6.60 -10.58
N LEU A 27 -4.54 5.31 -10.39
CA LEU A 27 -4.67 4.34 -11.46
C LEU A 27 -5.95 3.51 -11.24
N TYR A 28 -6.69 3.28 -12.31
CA TYR A 28 -7.86 2.42 -12.30
C TYR A 28 -7.48 1.04 -12.83
N HIS A 29 -7.73 0.00 -12.03
CA HIS A 29 -7.53 -1.40 -12.40
C HIS A 29 -8.69 -2.24 -11.89
N GLY A 30 -9.34 -3.01 -12.77
CA GLY A 30 -10.47 -3.88 -12.38
C GLY A 30 -11.65 -3.12 -11.74
N GLY A 31 -11.91 -1.87 -12.16
CA GLY A 31 -12.97 -1.03 -11.59
C GLY A 31 -12.66 -0.43 -10.21
N ARG A 32 -11.45 -0.66 -9.67
CA ARG A 32 -10.98 -0.09 -8.41
C ARG A 32 -9.96 1.01 -8.66
N ARG A 33 -9.99 2.04 -7.81
CA ARG A 33 -9.06 3.17 -7.86
C ARG A 33 -7.91 2.95 -6.88
N PHE A 34 -6.67 3.10 -7.36
CA PHE A 34 -5.46 2.92 -6.56
C PHE A 34 -4.66 4.23 -6.50
N PRO A 35 -4.50 4.82 -5.31
CA PRO A 35 -3.65 5.99 -5.11
C PRO A 35 -2.17 5.63 -5.19
N LEU A 36 -1.37 6.50 -5.83
CA LEU A 36 0.06 6.33 -6.03
C LEU A 36 0.80 7.62 -5.72
N CYS A 37 1.82 7.54 -4.86
CA CYS A 37 2.54 8.72 -4.36
C CYS A 37 3.59 9.29 -5.33
N CYS A 38 4.05 8.53 -6.34
CA CYS A 38 5.09 8.98 -7.26
C CYS A 38 5.13 8.18 -8.57
N PRO A 39 5.82 8.69 -9.62
CA PRO A 39 5.95 8.00 -10.91
C PRO A 39 6.61 6.62 -10.83
N MET A 40 7.50 6.40 -9.87
CA MET A 40 8.15 5.10 -9.66
C MET A 40 7.15 4.05 -9.18
N CYS A 41 6.24 4.42 -8.27
CA CYS A 41 5.15 3.54 -7.84
C CYS A 41 4.18 3.22 -8.99
N LEU A 42 3.91 4.20 -9.86
CA LEU A 42 3.13 3.96 -11.08
C LEU A 42 3.76 2.89 -11.98
N GLN A 43 5.05 3.00 -12.26
CA GLN A 43 5.75 2.02 -13.08
C GLN A 43 5.80 0.63 -12.43
N LEU A 44 5.96 0.54 -11.11
CA LEU A 44 5.91 -0.74 -10.40
C LEU A 44 4.50 -1.35 -10.47
N PHE A 45 3.46 -0.54 -10.24
CA PHE A 45 2.09 -0.99 -10.32
C PHE A 45 1.77 -1.55 -11.71
N GLN A 46 2.15 -0.85 -12.78
CA GLN A 46 1.92 -1.30 -14.16
C GLN A 46 2.64 -2.60 -14.53
N ARG A 47 3.77 -2.92 -13.89
CA ARG A 47 4.49 -4.19 -14.11
C ARG A 47 3.77 -5.40 -13.51
N ALA A 48 3.02 -5.21 -12.43
CA ALA A 48 2.33 -6.30 -11.74
C ALA A 48 1.01 -5.81 -11.10
N PRO A 49 0.04 -5.33 -11.90
CA PRO A 49 -1.14 -4.64 -11.37
C PRO A 49 -2.01 -5.56 -10.51
N ASP A 50 -2.14 -6.84 -10.88
CA ASP A 50 -2.94 -7.81 -10.12
C ASP A 50 -2.36 -8.10 -8.73
N ARG A 51 -1.03 -8.08 -8.59
CA ARG A 51 -0.36 -8.28 -7.30
C ARG A 51 -0.73 -7.14 -6.33
N PHE A 52 -0.57 -5.90 -6.78
CA PHE A 52 -0.91 -4.74 -5.95
C PHE A 52 -2.42 -4.59 -5.74
N ALA A 53 -3.24 -4.99 -6.72
CA ALA A 53 -4.70 -4.96 -6.60
C ALA A 53 -5.25 -5.97 -5.57
N ARG A 54 -4.57 -7.09 -5.36
CA ARG A 54 -4.85 -8.04 -4.28
C ARG A 54 -4.38 -7.56 -2.90
N GLY A 55 -3.67 -6.44 -2.83
CA GLY A 55 -3.08 -5.95 -1.58
C GLY A 55 -1.87 -6.76 -1.14
N GLU A 56 -1.25 -7.53 -2.05
CA GLU A 56 0.01 -8.24 -1.78
C GLU A 56 1.16 -7.23 -1.75
N ASN A 57 1.28 -6.52 -0.63
CA ASN A 57 2.53 -5.90 -0.26
C ASN A 57 3.43 -7.05 0.22
N PRO A 58 4.59 -7.31 -0.40
CA PRO A 58 5.50 -8.33 0.12
C PRO A 58 5.78 -7.96 1.57
N LYS A 59 5.45 -8.87 2.49
CA LYS A 59 5.82 -8.68 3.90
C LYS A 59 7.30 -8.35 3.92
N THR A 60 7.66 -7.28 4.60
CA THR A 60 9.08 -7.00 4.81
C THR A 60 9.68 -8.18 5.57
N LEU A 61 10.96 -8.49 5.35
CA LEU A 61 11.67 -9.52 6.12
C LEU A 61 11.48 -9.32 7.63
N VAL A 62 11.37 -8.06 8.06
CA VAL A 62 11.08 -7.67 9.45
C VAL A 62 9.69 -8.14 9.89
N GLU A 63 8.65 -7.99 9.07
CA GLU A 63 7.30 -8.46 9.39
C GLU A 63 7.23 -9.99 9.45
N GLU A 64 7.92 -10.69 8.54
CA GLU A 64 8.02 -12.15 8.57
C GLU A 64 8.71 -12.64 9.87
N LEU A 65 9.83 -12.02 10.23
CA LEU A 65 10.56 -12.31 11.48
C LEU A 65 9.72 -12.00 12.73
N LEU A 66 8.93 -10.92 12.71
CA LEU A 66 8.04 -10.57 13.83
C LEU A 66 6.91 -11.59 14.01
N ASP A 67 6.32 -12.11 12.92
CA ASP A 67 5.32 -13.17 13.00
C ASP A 67 5.93 -14.46 13.58
N GLU A 68 7.16 -14.81 13.20
CA GLU A 68 7.90 -15.94 13.79
C GLU A 68 8.22 -15.74 15.28
N LEU A 69 8.58 -14.52 15.69
CA LEU A 69 8.88 -14.22 17.10
C LEU A 69 7.63 -14.24 17.98
N LYS A 70 6.49 -13.74 17.49
CA LYS A 70 5.19 -13.80 18.21
C LYS A 70 4.75 -15.23 18.53
N TRP A 71 5.10 -16.19 17.67
CA TRP A 71 4.87 -17.61 17.93
C TRP A 71 5.69 -18.12 19.13
N ARG A 72 6.92 -17.63 19.31
CA ARG A 72 7.83 -18.07 20.38
C ARG A 72 7.44 -17.57 21.76
N ASP A 73 6.72 -16.45 21.84
CA ASP A 73 6.26 -15.87 23.11
C ASP A 73 4.96 -16.48 23.64
N SER A 74 4.17 -17.15 22.79
CA SER A 74 2.86 -17.72 23.18
C SER A 74 2.95 -19.12 23.81
N GLY A 75 4.17 -19.60 24.10
CA GLY A 75 4.45 -20.97 24.55
C GLY A 75 5.09 -21.10 25.93
N ARG A 76 4.83 -20.18 26.87
CA ARG A 76 5.28 -20.30 28.28
C ARG A 76 4.11 -20.27 29.26
#